data_AF-A0A8H6HX15-F1
#
_entry.id   AF-A0A8H6HX15-F1
#
_cell.length_a   1.000
_cell.length_b   1.000
_cell.length_c   1.000
_cell.angle_alpha   90.00
_cell.angle_beta   90.00
_cell.angle_gamma   90.00
#
_symmetry.space_group_name_H-M   'P 1'
#
loop_
_entity.id
_entity.type
_entity.pdbx_description
1 polymer ?
#
loop_
_entity_poly.entity_id
_entity_poly.type
_entity_poly.pdbx_seq_one_letter_code
_entity_poly.pdbx_strand_id
1 'polypeptide(L)'
;GKILVVGAGRPRDVDEAHLTDKEKFEAAHKRAFQAILQAGYAAFFTEEELHHKRGDEFGAKNVGILMGQGPTEPYNLRNGAHEPMLEQLINNEDIHRLATFQSASFNLYCPQIYESYHSLRVDMELHDKTKRLKWNFDRSVFSAAAFNFGPQTVTIQHTDCMNLPAGFCAIHALGEFD
;
A
#
# COMPACT_ATOMS: atom_id res chain seq x y z
N GLY A 1 22.64 -7.86 -2.19
CA GLY A 1 21.51 -8.35 -3.00
C GLY A 1 21.49 -7.62 -4.33
N LYS A 2 20.86 -8.19 -5.37
CA LYS A 2 20.54 -7.43 -6.58
C LYS A 2 19.19 -6.76 -6.36
N ILE A 3 19.06 -5.48 -6.72
CA ILE A 3 17.79 -4.74 -6.69
C ILE A 3 17.27 -4.71 -8.12
N LEU A 4 16.01 -5.12 -8.32
CA LEU A 4 15.30 -4.97 -9.58
C LEU A 4 14.23 -3.90 -9.40
N VAL A 5 14.25 -2.88 -10.25
CA VAL A 5 13.24 -1.82 -10.28
C VAL A 5 12.62 -1.80 -11.66
N VAL A 6 11.29 -1.78 -11.70
CA VAL A 6 10.52 -1.62 -12.94
C VAL A 6 9.63 -0.41 -12.79
N GLY A 7 9.79 0.58 -13.66
CA GLY A 7 8.94 1.76 -13.71
C GLY A 7 7.68 1.49 -14.54
N ALA A 8 6.52 1.78 -13.97
CA ALA A 8 5.25 1.80 -14.69
C ALA A 8 4.89 3.26 -15.05
N GLY A 9 4.19 3.46 -16.17
CA GLY A 9 3.75 4.78 -16.62
C GLY A 9 2.54 5.28 -15.80
N ARG A 10 1.42 5.47 -16.48
CA ARG A 10 0.16 5.95 -15.89
C ARG A 10 -1.03 5.15 -16.44
N PRO A 11 -2.13 5.04 -15.69
CA PRO A 11 -3.36 4.47 -16.21
C PRO A 11 -3.96 5.34 -17.32
N ARG A 12 -4.83 4.74 -18.12
CA ARG A 12 -5.76 5.47 -19.00
C ARG A 12 -7.03 5.75 -18.18
N ASP A 13 -7.48 6.99 -18.16
CA ASP A 13 -8.68 7.39 -17.41
C ASP A 13 -9.72 8.00 -18.33
N VAL A 14 -10.92 7.43 -18.27
CA VAL A 14 -12.06 7.78 -19.14
C VAL A 14 -12.91 8.93 -18.59
N ASP A 15 -12.78 9.24 -17.30
CA ASP A 15 -13.51 10.32 -16.63
C ASP A 15 -12.83 11.69 -16.86
N GLU A 16 -13.53 12.81 -16.64
CA GLU A 16 -12.97 14.17 -16.79
C GLU A 16 -12.30 14.42 -18.15
N ALA A 17 -13.07 14.37 -19.24
CA ALA A 17 -12.59 14.41 -20.62
C ALA A 17 -11.73 15.64 -21.00
N HIS A 18 -11.72 16.70 -20.18
CA HIS A 18 -10.94 17.91 -20.39
C HIS A 18 -9.49 17.80 -19.91
N LEU A 19 -9.13 16.78 -19.13
CA LEU A 19 -7.77 16.52 -18.67
C LEU A 19 -7.14 15.36 -19.46
N THR A 20 -5.83 15.40 -19.64
CA THR A 20 -5.03 14.27 -20.09
C THR A 20 -4.92 13.21 -18.99
N ASP A 21 -4.65 11.93 -19.29
CA ASP A 21 -4.45 10.95 -18.20
C ASP A 21 -3.22 11.28 -17.33
N LYS A 22 -2.26 12.08 -17.85
CA LYS A 22 -1.12 12.56 -17.06
C LYS A 22 -1.63 13.48 -15.95
N GLU A 23 -2.36 14.53 -16.31
CA GLU A 23 -2.89 15.49 -15.35
C GLU A 23 -3.81 14.83 -14.32
N LYS A 24 -4.67 13.90 -14.75
CA LYS A 24 -5.55 13.15 -13.85
C LYS A 24 -4.77 12.30 -12.86
N PHE A 25 -3.68 11.66 -13.30
CA PHE A 25 -2.88 10.79 -12.45
C PHE A 25 -2.01 11.60 -11.48
N GLU A 26 -1.42 12.70 -11.94
CA GLU A 26 -0.68 13.65 -11.09
C GLU A 26 -1.60 14.29 -10.04
N ALA A 27 -2.84 14.65 -10.40
CA ALA A 27 -3.83 15.15 -9.46
C ALA A 27 -4.17 14.10 -8.37
N ALA A 28 -4.33 12.83 -8.74
CA ALA A 28 -4.54 11.75 -7.77
C ALA A 28 -3.32 11.54 -6.86
N HIS A 29 -2.10 11.61 -7.39
CA HIS A 29 -0.88 11.57 -6.57
C HIS A 29 -0.88 12.70 -5.54
N LYS A 30 -1.18 13.92 -5.97
CA LYS A 30 -1.21 15.10 -5.10
C LYS A 30 -2.27 14.98 -4.01
N ARG A 31 -3.49 14.52 -4.34
CA ARG A 31 -4.56 14.33 -3.35
C ARG A 31 -4.28 13.18 -2.39
N ALA A 32 -3.75 12.06 -2.88
CA ALA A 32 -3.31 10.95 -2.03
C ALA A 32 -2.18 11.39 -1.07
N PHE A 33 -1.20 12.15 -1.58
CA PHE A 33 -0.14 12.74 -0.76
C PHE A 33 -0.72 13.62 0.36
N GLN A 34 -1.61 14.56 0.01
CA GLN A 34 -2.21 15.44 1.00
C GLN A 34 -3.05 14.69 2.04
N ALA A 35 -3.80 13.66 1.63
CA ALA A 35 -4.57 12.83 2.56
C ALA A 35 -3.64 12.13 3.57
N ILE A 36 -2.55 11.52 3.10
CA ILE A 36 -1.58 10.84 3.98
C ILE A 36 -0.86 11.84 4.88
N LEU A 37 -0.47 13.01 4.36
CA LEU A 37 0.21 14.05 5.13
C LEU A 37 -0.70 14.61 6.25
N GLN A 38 -1.95 14.92 5.93
CA GLN A 38 -2.93 15.41 6.90
C GLN A 38 -3.23 14.35 7.97
N ALA A 39 -3.39 13.08 7.56
CA ALA A 39 -3.54 11.96 8.48
C ALA A 39 -2.33 11.86 9.42
N GLY A 40 -1.10 11.98 8.90
CA GLY A 40 0.13 11.97 9.68
C GLY A 40 0.18 13.06 10.75
N TYR A 41 -0.18 14.30 10.40
CA TYR A 41 -0.23 15.40 11.38
C TYR A 41 -1.29 15.20 12.46
N ALA A 42 -2.39 14.51 12.14
CA ALA A 42 -3.46 14.19 13.07
C ALA A 42 -3.26 12.85 13.81
N ALA A 43 -2.18 12.11 13.52
CA ALA A 43 -1.98 10.76 14.03
C ALA A 43 -1.52 10.74 15.51
N PHE A 44 -0.93 11.83 16.00
CA PHE A 44 -0.34 11.91 17.34
C PHE A 44 0.59 10.71 17.64
N PHE A 45 1.49 10.41 16.70
CA PHE A 45 2.47 9.34 16.88
C PHE A 45 3.31 9.55 18.15
N THR A 46 3.56 8.48 18.88
CA THR A 46 4.52 8.51 20.00
C THR A 46 5.95 8.55 19.48
N GLU A 47 6.90 8.97 20.31
CA GLU A 47 8.32 8.91 19.97
C GLU A 47 8.76 7.50 19.55
N GLU A 48 8.25 6.45 20.21
CA GLU A 48 8.53 5.06 19.83
C GLU A 48 7.99 4.70 18.44
N GLU A 49 6.87 5.30 18.03
CA GLU A 49 6.29 5.08 16.70
C GLU A 49 7.03 5.82 15.59
N LEU A 50 7.78 6.88 15.93
CA LEU A 50 8.61 7.66 15.01
C LEU A 50 10.03 7.07 14.84
N HIS A 51 10.47 6.22 15.76
CA HIS A 51 11.79 5.59 15.76
C HIS A 51 11.69 4.06 15.59
N HIS A 52 11.89 3.59 14.36
CA HIS A 52 11.66 2.19 14.01
C HIS A 52 12.68 1.65 12.99
N LYS A 53 12.62 0.33 12.73
CA LYS A 53 13.55 -0.35 11.80
C LYS A 53 13.62 0.23 10.38
N ARG A 54 12.62 1.00 9.96
CA ARG A 54 12.56 1.60 8.63
C ARG A 54 13.24 2.98 8.58
N GLY A 55 13.51 3.61 9.71
CA GLY A 55 14.10 4.95 9.80
C GLY A 55 13.60 5.70 11.03
N ASP A 56 13.98 6.97 11.11
CA ASP A 56 13.74 7.87 12.23
C ASP A 56 12.87 9.07 11.81
N GLU A 57 12.19 9.68 12.78
CA GLU A 57 11.42 10.92 12.63
C GLU A 57 10.18 10.83 11.72
N PHE A 58 9.67 9.63 11.47
CA PHE A 58 8.41 9.46 10.73
C PHE A 58 7.64 8.22 11.19
N GLY A 59 6.30 8.32 11.17
CA GLY A 59 5.44 7.18 11.49
C GLY A 59 5.31 6.25 10.28
N ALA A 60 5.32 4.93 10.51
CA ALA A 60 4.95 3.94 9.49
C ALA A 60 3.93 2.95 10.03
N LYS A 61 2.79 2.82 9.33
CA LYS A 61 1.74 1.85 9.69
C LYS A 61 1.42 0.93 8.54
N ASN A 62 1.35 -0.36 8.87
CA ASN A 62 0.89 -1.39 7.95
C ASN A 62 -0.60 -1.67 8.18
N VAL A 63 -1.34 -1.94 7.12
CA VAL A 63 -2.77 -2.29 7.14
C VAL A 63 -3.02 -3.51 6.26
N GLY A 64 -4.10 -4.23 6.54
CA GLY A 64 -4.54 -5.38 5.75
C GLY A 64 -4.23 -6.71 6.41
N ILE A 65 -4.06 -7.74 5.58
CA ILE A 65 -3.98 -9.13 6.00
C ILE A 65 -2.52 -9.58 6.03
N LEU A 66 -2.10 -10.13 7.17
CA LEU A 66 -0.80 -10.76 7.34
C LEU A 66 -0.94 -12.20 7.84
N MET A 67 0.11 -12.98 7.57
CA MET A 67 0.40 -14.23 8.26
C MET A 67 1.84 -14.14 8.76
N GLY A 68 2.00 -13.91 10.07
CA GLY A 68 3.31 -13.78 10.69
C GLY A 68 4.00 -15.13 10.89
N GLN A 69 5.23 -15.12 11.43
CA GLN A 69 5.94 -16.37 11.78
C GLN A 69 5.36 -17.11 13.00
N GLY A 70 4.50 -16.45 13.78
CA GLY A 70 3.86 -17.06 14.97
C GLY A 70 2.42 -17.55 14.72
N PRO A 71 1.52 -16.69 14.19
CA PRO A 71 0.13 -17.08 13.95
C PRO A 71 -0.01 -18.23 12.96
N THR A 72 -0.84 -19.21 13.30
CA THR A 72 -1.14 -20.37 12.44
C THR A 72 -2.22 -20.08 11.39
N GLU A 73 -2.91 -18.96 11.50
CA GLU A 73 -3.95 -18.51 10.57
C GLU A 73 -3.74 -17.02 10.24
N PRO A 74 -4.12 -16.58 9.02
CA PRO A 74 -4.04 -15.18 8.62
C PRO A 74 -5.03 -14.30 9.40
N TYR A 75 -4.66 -13.03 9.59
CA TYR A 75 -5.43 -12.06 10.36
C TYR A 75 -5.32 -10.65 9.78
N ASN A 76 -6.34 -9.83 10.03
CA ASN A 76 -6.26 -8.39 9.78
C ASN A 76 -5.42 -7.73 10.88
N LEU A 77 -4.44 -6.92 10.47
CA LEU A 77 -3.65 -6.08 11.36
C LEU A 77 -4.55 -5.18 12.21
N ARG A 78 -4.20 -5.06 13.48
CA ARG A 78 -4.81 -4.12 14.42
C ARG A 78 -3.86 -2.97 14.65
N ASN A 79 -4.38 -1.75 14.56
CA ASN A 79 -3.59 -0.53 14.66
C ASN A 79 -4.00 0.35 15.86
N GLY A 80 -4.88 -0.16 16.74
CA GLY A 80 -5.27 0.51 17.97
C GLY A 80 -5.88 1.88 17.70
N ALA A 81 -5.35 2.92 18.35
CA ALA A 81 -5.84 4.29 18.20
C ALA A 81 -5.79 4.83 16.76
N HIS A 82 -4.94 4.25 15.91
CA HIS A 82 -4.75 4.68 14.51
C HIS A 82 -5.75 4.04 13.54
N GLU A 83 -6.60 3.10 13.97
CA GLU A 83 -7.54 2.40 13.09
C GLU A 83 -8.49 3.32 12.33
N PRO A 84 -9.15 4.33 12.94
CA PRO A 84 -10.06 5.21 12.21
C PRO A 84 -9.35 6.02 11.12
N MET A 85 -8.14 6.51 11.39
CA MET A 85 -7.32 7.23 10.43
C MET A 85 -6.95 6.34 9.24
N LEU A 86 -6.53 5.10 9.53
CA LEU A 86 -6.14 4.15 8.50
C LEU A 86 -7.36 3.68 7.68
N GLU A 87 -8.54 3.54 8.30
CA GLU A 87 -9.79 3.25 7.61
C GLU A 87 -10.18 4.36 6.64
N GLN A 88 -9.96 5.63 6.99
CA GLN A 88 -10.17 6.75 6.07
C GLN A 88 -9.22 6.71 4.89
N LEU A 89 -7.94 6.38 5.11
CA LEU A 89 -6.95 6.28 4.03
C LEU A 89 -7.22 5.12 3.08
N ILE A 90 -7.59 3.95 3.60
CA ILE A 90 -7.92 2.82 2.72
C ILE A 90 -9.17 3.09 1.89
N ASN A 91 -10.15 3.86 2.40
CA ASN A 91 -11.37 4.23 1.66
C ASN A 91 -11.20 5.48 0.76
N ASN A 92 -10.01 6.07 0.69
CA ASN A 92 -9.75 7.23 -0.16
C ASN A 92 -9.68 6.81 -1.64
N GLU A 93 -10.47 7.46 -2.49
CA GLU A 93 -10.61 7.11 -3.91
C GLU A 93 -9.29 7.21 -4.68
N ASP A 94 -8.47 8.22 -4.41
CA ASP A 94 -7.18 8.39 -5.07
C ASP A 94 -6.20 7.28 -4.64
N ILE A 95 -6.17 6.91 -3.36
CA ILE A 95 -5.36 5.78 -2.86
C ILE A 95 -5.84 4.46 -3.48
N HIS A 96 -7.15 4.23 -3.57
CA HIS A 96 -7.73 3.08 -4.27
C HIS A 96 -7.30 3.03 -5.75
N ARG A 97 -7.28 4.17 -6.43
CA ARG A 97 -6.85 4.28 -7.83
C ARG A 97 -5.37 3.94 -7.98
N LEU A 98 -4.51 4.45 -7.09
CA LEU A 98 -3.09 4.10 -7.04
C LEU A 98 -2.90 2.60 -6.82
N ALA A 99 -3.57 2.01 -5.82
CA ALA A 99 -3.46 0.58 -5.52
C ALA A 99 -3.95 -0.31 -6.68
N THR A 100 -5.02 0.12 -7.37
CA THR A 100 -5.53 -0.56 -8.58
C THR A 100 -4.47 -0.54 -9.68
N PHE A 101 -3.84 0.61 -9.92
CA PHE A 101 -2.80 0.73 -10.95
C PHE A 101 -1.55 -0.08 -10.62
N GLN A 102 -1.16 -0.17 -9.34
CA GLN A 102 -0.08 -1.05 -8.89
C GLN A 102 -0.35 -2.51 -9.24
N SER A 103 -1.56 -2.98 -8.94
CA SER A 103 -2.01 -4.34 -9.23
C SER A 103 -1.96 -4.64 -10.74
N ALA A 104 -2.49 -3.72 -11.56
CA ALA A 104 -2.47 -3.86 -13.02
C ALA A 104 -1.04 -3.85 -13.59
N SER A 105 -0.17 -2.97 -13.07
CA SER A 105 1.23 -2.91 -13.46
C SER A 105 1.97 -4.19 -13.07
N PHE A 106 1.70 -4.75 -11.89
CA PHE A 106 2.29 -6.00 -11.45
C PHE A 106 1.90 -7.16 -12.36
N ASN A 107 0.63 -7.24 -12.78
CA ASN A 107 0.18 -8.22 -13.77
C ASN A 107 0.91 -8.07 -15.11
N LEU A 108 1.11 -6.84 -15.58
CA LEU A 108 1.80 -6.58 -16.84
C LEU A 108 3.26 -7.06 -16.81
N TYR A 109 3.99 -6.75 -15.75
CA TYR A 109 5.44 -7.02 -15.69
C TYR A 109 5.80 -8.41 -15.15
N CYS A 110 4.97 -8.97 -14.28
CA CYS A 110 5.25 -10.23 -13.59
C CYS A 110 3.99 -11.13 -13.51
N PRO A 111 3.36 -11.48 -14.65
CA PRO A 111 2.04 -12.11 -14.68
C PRO A 111 1.97 -13.44 -13.91
N GLN A 112 3.04 -14.24 -13.92
CA GLN A 112 3.08 -15.52 -13.20
C GLN A 112 3.04 -15.35 -11.68
N ILE A 113 3.74 -14.33 -11.16
CA ILE A 113 3.75 -14.03 -9.73
C ILE A 113 2.44 -13.35 -9.34
N TYR A 114 1.93 -12.44 -10.19
CA TYR A 114 0.61 -11.85 -10.04
C TYR A 114 -0.47 -12.94 -9.91
N GLU A 115 -0.47 -13.95 -10.78
CA GLU A 115 -1.45 -15.03 -10.73
C GLU A 115 -1.37 -15.80 -9.41
N SER A 116 -0.17 -16.00 -8.87
CA SER A 116 -0.01 -16.62 -7.54
C SER A 116 -0.66 -15.80 -6.43
N TYR A 117 -0.57 -14.47 -6.49
CA TYR A 117 -1.22 -13.57 -5.52
C TYR A 117 -2.74 -13.55 -5.71
N HIS A 118 -3.18 -13.48 -6.97
CA HIS A 118 -4.60 -13.45 -7.33
C HIS A 118 -5.31 -14.76 -6.93
N SER A 119 -4.74 -15.91 -7.27
CA SER A 119 -5.26 -17.23 -6.86
C SER A 119 -5.35 -17.35 -5.34
N LEU A 120 -4.30 -16.94 -4.60
CA LEU A 120 -4.34 -16.91 -3.14
C LEU A 120 -5.46 -16.04 -2.59
N ARG A 121 -5.67 -14.86 -3.19
CA ARG A 121 -6.76 -13.96 -2.80
C ARG A 121 -8.13 -14.62 -3.00
N VAL A 122 -8.37 -15.19 -4.17
CA VAL A 122 -9.63 -15.89 -4.49
C VAL A 122 -9.88 -17.03 -3.50
N ASP A 123 -8.87 -17.86 -3.23
CA ASP A 123 -8.97 -18.94 -2.26
C ASP A 123 -9.33 -18.42 -0.87
N MET A 124 -8.70 -17.32 -0.43
CA MET A 124 -8.97 -16.72 0.87
C MET A 124 -10.39 -16.14 0.98
N GLU A 125 -10.93 -15.57 -0.10
CA GLU A 125 -12.29 -15.02 -0.15
C GLU A 125 -13.36 -16.11 -0.12
N LEU A 126 -13.08 -17.29 -0.67
CA LEU A 126 -14.01 -18.43 -0.71
C LEU A 126 -13.93 -19.34 0.52
N HIS A 127 -12.78 -19.43 1.16
CA HIS A 127 -12.55 -20.39 2.24
C HIS A 127 -13.12 -19.93 3.60
N ASP A 128 -13.86 -20.81 4.29
CA ASP A 128 -14.63 -20.47 5.49
C ASP A 128 -13.82 -19.83 6.62
N LYS A 129 -12.57 -20.24 6.79
CA LYS A 129 -11.69 -19.70 7.84
C LYS A 129 -11.22 -18.26 7.57
N THR A 130 -11.19 -17.86 6.30
CA THR A 130 -10.53 -16.63 5.84
C THR A 130 -11.47 -15.64 5.18
N LYS A 131 -12.68 -16.06 4.75
CA LYS A 131 -13.70 -15.18 4.15
C LYS A 131 -14.14 -14.00 5.03
N ARG A 132 -13.86 -14.07 6.34
CA ARG A 132 -14.08 -12.97 7.31
C ARG A 132 -13.01 -11.87 7.24
N LEU A 133 -11.89 -12.11 6.56
CA LEU A 133 -10.78 -11.19 6.47
C LEU A 133 -11.11 -10.08 5.47
N LYS A 134 -10.77 -8.84 5.86
CA LYS A 134 -11.04 -7.66 5.04
C LYS A 134 -9.83 -7.34 4.16
N TRP A 135 -10.03 -7.24 2.86
CA TRP A 135 -9.03 -6.71 1.94
C TRP A 135 -9.01 -5.18 2.00
N ASN A 136 -7.84 -4.59 1.75
CA ASN A 136 -7.71 -3.13 1.75
C ASN A 136 -8.38 -2.50 0.53
N PHE A 137 -8.23 -3.10 -0.65
CA PHE A 137 -8.70 -2.54 -1.91
C PHE A 137 -9.23 -3.64 -2.84
N ASP A 138 -10.47 -3.49 -3.29
CA ASP A 138 -11.16 -4.53 -4.08
C ASP A 138 -10.46 -4.92 -5.37
N ARG A 139 -9.69 -4.02 -5.99
CA ARG A 139 -8.98 -4.26 -7.26
C ARG A 139 -7.48 -4.45 -7.10
N SER A 140 -6.99 -4.69 -5.88
CA SER A 140 -5.58 -4.95 -5.61
C SER A 140 -5.32 -6.40 -5.21
N VAL A 141 -4.30 -7.04 -5.79
CA VAL A 141 -3.86 -8.38 -5.35
C VAL A 141 -3.01 -8.34 -4.07
N PHE A 142 -2.59 -7.16 -3.61
CA PHE A 142 -1.77 -7.02 -2.40
C PHE A 142 -2.63 -7.14 -1.15
N SER A 143 -2.27 -8.08 -0.27
CA SER A 143 -3.00 -8.34 0.98
C SER A 143 -2.79 -7.25 2.04
N ALA A 144 -1.68 -6.52 1.95
CA ALA A 144 -1.31 -5.48 2.89
C ALA A 144 -0.78 -4.25 2.17
N ALA A 145 -0.89 -3.10 2.82
CA ALA A 145 -0.30 -1.83 2.40
C ALA A 145 0.43 -1.18 3.57
N ALA A 146 1.38 -0.31 3.26
CA ALA A 146 2.12 0.49 4.24
C ALA A 146 1.95 1.97 3.91
N PHE A 147 1.57 2.76 4.91
CA PHE A 147 1.59 4.21 4.85
C PHE A 147 2.80 4.70 5.66
N ASN A 148 3.70 5.43 5.00
CA ASN A 148 4.78 6.16 5.63
C ASN A 148 4.35 7.62 5.70
N PHE A 149 4.24 8.16 6.90
CA PHE A 149 3.65 9.46 7.15
C PHE A 149 4.74 10.53 7.16
N GLY A 150 4.65 11.48 6.23
CA GLY A 150 5.60 12.58 6.09
C GLY A 150 5.57 13.59 7.25
N PRO A 151 6.27 14.73 7.11
CA PRO A 151 6.56 15.40 5.83
C PRO A 151 7.75 14.84 5.04
N GLN A 152 8.70 14.17 5.68
CA GLN A 152 9.85 13.55 5.02
C GLN A 152 10.00 12.10 5.48
N THR A 153 10.01 11.16 4.55
CA THR A 153 10.13 9.72 4.86
C THR A 153 11.38 9.16 4.19
N VAL A 154 12.49 9.14 4.91
CA VAL A 154 13.75 8.56 4.43
C VAL A 154 13.92 7.19 5.06
N THR A 155 13.81 6.15 4.24
CA THR A 155 14.00 4.79 4.75
C THR A 155 15.48 4.45 4.83
N ILE A 156 15.92 3.92 5.98
CA ILE A 156 17.24 3.31 6.09
C ILE A 156 17.24 1.95 5.37
N GLN A 157 18.42 1.50 4.93
CA GLN A 157 18.54 0.22 4.24
C GLN A 157 18.04 -0.92 5.13
N HIS A 158 17.02 -1.64 4.65
CA HIS A 158 16.44 -2.79 5.34
C HIS A 158 15.89 -3.83 4.36
N THR A 159 15.53 -4.99 4.89
CA THR A 159 14.83 -6.06 4.16
C THR A 159 13.49 -6.31 4.83
N ASP A 160 12.41 -6.32 4.05
CA ASP A 160 11.11 -6.80 4.53
C ASP A 160 11.10 -8.34 4.53
N CYS A 161 11.67 -8.93 5.58
CA CYS A 161 11.83 -10.38 5.73
C CYS A 161 10.52 -11.20 5.79
N MET A 162 9.38 -10.52 5.87
CA MET A 162 8.05 -11.12 5.90
C MET A 162 7.37 -11.16 4.53
N ASN A 163 7.97 -10.55 3.51
CA ASN A 163 7.45 -10.61 2.15
C ASN A 163 7.72 -11.99 1.53
N LEU A 164 6.89 -12.36 0.55
CA LEU A 164 7.15 -13.52 -0.28
C LEU A 164 8.52 -13.35 -0.97
N PRO A 165 9.45 -14.32 -0.90
CA PRO A 165 10.80 -14.16 -1.48
C PRO A 165 10.82 -13.87 -2.98
N ALA A 166 9.89 -14.44 -3.74
CA ALA A 166 9.72 -14.16 -5.17
C ALA A 166 8.78 -12.99 -5.45
N GLY A 167 8.18 -12.42 -4.40
CA GLY A 167 7.18 -11.37 -4.46
C GLY A 167 7.77 -10.00 -4.78
N PHE A 168 6.92 -9.12 -5.31
CA PHE A 168 7.27 -7.73 -5.56
C PHE A 168 6.44 -6.85 -4.63
N CYS A 169 7.03 -5.75 -4.16
CA CYS A 169 6.28 -4.66 -3.58
C CYS A 169 6.06 -3.59 -4.64
N ALA A 170 4.85 -3.06 -4.70
CA ALA A 170 4.56 -1.87 -5.50
C ALA A 170 4.66 -0.63 -4.59
N ILE A 171 5.46 0.35 -5.00
CA ILE A 171 5.75 1.56 -4.22
C ILE A 171 5.36 2.78 -5.07
N HIS A 172 4.64 3.71 -4.47
CA HIS A 172 4.46 5.06 -5.02
C HIS A 172 5.23 6.05 -4.14
N ALA A 173 6.13 6.81 -4.74
CA ALA A 173 6.71 7.99 -4.10
C ALA A 173 5.72 9.14 -4.28
N LEU A 174 5.28 9.72 -3.17
CA LEU A 174 4.29 10.80 -3.14
C LEU A 174 4.94 12.04 -2.51
N GLY A 175 4.67 13.21 -3.07
CA GLY A 175 5.24 14.48 -2.63
C GLY A 175 5.75 15.33 -3.78
N GLU A 176 6.34 16.46 -3.43
CA GLU A 176 7.01 17.38 -4.35
C GLU A 176 8.53 17.20 -4.15
N PHE A 177 9.23 16.78 -5.20
CA PHE A 177 10.65 16.38 -5.16
C PHE A 177 11.46 17.17 -6.19
N ASP A 178 11.42 18.50 -6.09
CA ASP A 178 12.19 19.42 -6.92
C ASP A 178 13.36 20.05 -6.13
#